data_AF-A0A933WT93-F1
#
_entry.id   AF-A0A933WT93-F1
#
_cell.length_a   1.000
_cell.length_b   1.000
_cell.length_c   1.000
_cell.angle_alpha   90.00
_cell.angle_beta   90.00
_cell.angle_gamma   90.00
#
_symmetry.space_group_name_H-M   'P 1'
#
loop_
_entity.id
_entity.type
_entity.pdbx_description
1 polymer ?
#
loop_
_entity_poly.entity_id
_entity_poly.type
_entity_poly.pdbx_seq_one_letter_code
_entity_poly.pdbx_strand_id
1 'polypeptide(L)'
;YESELLISKFTNQPLEKILEININDIPAGKEREAIIKTRINQSFFRSTILSSYNWKCCITGLSIPDFLVASHIIPWAKDEKNRLNPHNGLCLNSIHDKAFDKGFITVSADYKIKVSKYFNDFRKEKLVADLFLKYENQPIVLPDRFLPSKEFLEYHHKNIFRK
;
A
#
# COMPACT_ATOMS: atom_id res chain seq x y z
N TYR A 1 14.73 -8.82 13.33
CA TYR A 1 13.62 -9.80 13.34
C TYR A 1 14.03 -11.18 12.81
N GLU A 2 14.34 -11.37 11.52
CA GLU A 2 14.72 -12.71 11.02
C GLU A 2 15.99 -13.26 11.67
N SER A 3 16.98 -12.41 11.93
CA SER A 3 18.21 -12.78 12.65
C SER A 3 17.95 -13.12 14.13
N GLU A 4 16.97 -12.47 14.77
CA GLU A 4 16.59 -12.73 16.17
C GLU A 4 15.86 -14.07 16.32
N LEU A 5 14.99 -14.41 15.36
CA LEU A 5 14.33 -15.71 15.27
C LEU A 5 15.31 -16.87 15.04
N LEU A 6 16.38 -16.62 14.27
CA LEU A 6 17.47 -17.56 14.06
C LEU A 6 18.21 -17.84 15.38
N ILE A 7 18.57 -16.80 16.13
CA ILE A 7 19.29 -16.93 17.41
C ILE A 7 18.45 -17.68 18.45
N SER A 8 17.15 -17.37 18.57
CA SER A 8 16.25 -18.08 19.51
C SER A 8 16.14 -19.58 19.22
N LYS A 9 16.14 -19.98 17.94
CA LYS A 9 16.14 -21.39 17.54
C LYS A 9 17.47 -22.10 17.85
N PHE A 10 18.60 -21.39 17.75
CA PHE A 10 19.92 -21.97 18.03
C PHE A 10 20.23 -22.10 19.52
N THR A 11 19.70 -21.22 20.37
CA THR A 11 19.96 -21.22 21.83
C THR A 11 18.87 -21.92 22.65
N ASN A 12 17.77 -22.33 22.00
CA ASN A 12 16.59 -22.98 22.61
C ASN A 12 16.02 -22.20 23.80
N GLN A 13 16.03 -20.87 23.72
CA GLN A 13 15.44 -19.96 24.71
C GLN A 13 14.31 -19.13 24.08
N PRO A 14 13.24 -18.81 24.85
CA PRO A 14 12.14 -17.97 24.39
C PRO A 14 12.63 -16.55 24.07
N LEU A 15 12.11 -15.98 22.96
CA LEU A 15 12.56 -14.72 22.35
C LEU A 15 12.52 -13.54 23.33
N GLU A 16 11.57 -13.57 24.26
CA GLU A 16 11.33 -12.55 25.28
C GLU A 16 12.45 -12.50 26.33
N LYS A 17 13.11 -13.63 26.60
CA LYS A 17 14.23 -13.72 27.55
C LYS A 17 15.56 -13.31 26.92
N ILE A 18 15.68 -13.44 25.60
CA ILE A 18 16.85 -12.99 24.81
C ILE A 18 16.83 -11.47 24.64
N LEU A 19 15.64 -10.86 24.58
CA LEU A 19 15.51 -9.45 24.23
C LEU A 19 15.61 -8.47 25.41
N GLU A 20 15.59 -8.91 26.68
CA GLU A 20 15.67 -8.08 27.91
C GLU A 20 15.24 -6.61 27.71
N ILE A 21 14.04 -6.37 27.13
CA ILE A 21 13.63 -5.00 26.79
C ILE A 21 13.12 -4.34 28.07
N ASN A 22 14.03 -3.69 28.78
CA ASN A 22 13.71 -2.76 29.84
C ASN A 22 13.03 -1.53 29.22
N ILE A 23 11.72 -1.42 29.42
CA ILE A 23 10.85 -0.37 28.86
C ILE A 23 11.24 1.05 29.31
N ASN A 24 12.11 1.16 30.33
CA ASN A 24 12.60 2.43 30.86
C ASN A 24 13.83 2.97 30.11
N ASP A 25 14.40 2.21 29.17
CA ASP A 25 15.63 2.55 28.45
C ASP A 25 15.42 2.43 26.93
N ILE A 26 14.39 3.11 26.41
CA ILE A 26 14.14 3.20 24.96
C ILE A 26 15.25 4.10 24.37
N PRO A 27 16.20 3.57 23.59
CA PRO A 27 17.27 4.39 23.04
C PRO A 27 16.69 5.45 22.11
N ALA A 28 17.18 6.70 22.24
CA ALA A 28 16.87 7.75 21.29
C ALA A 28 17.23 7.25 19.87
N GLY A 29 16.22 7.18 19.00
CA GLY A 29 16.37 6.62 17.66
C GLY A 29 17.43 7.36 16.87
N LYS A 30 18.61 6.78 16.68
CA LYS A 30 19.63 7.32 15.77
C LYS A 30 19.15 7.10 14.34
N GLU A 31 18.75 8.18 13.67
CA GLU A 31 18.43 8.13 12.23
C GLU A 31 19.69 7.71 11.45
N ARG A 32 19.57 6.67 10.61
CA ARG A 32 20.64 6.22 9.70
C ARG A 32 20.45 6.87 8.34
N GLU A 33 21.52 7.20 7.60
CA GLU A 33 21.43 7.85 6.28
C GLU A 33 20.48 7.15 5.29
N ALA A 34 20.44 5.82 5.31
CA ALA A 34 19.52 5.03 4.47
C ALA A 34 18.04 5.32 4.77
N ILE A 35 17.69 5.56 6.05
CA ILE A 35 16.34 5.90 6.49
C ILE A 35 15.97 7.30 5.98
N ILE A 36 16.89 8.26 6.08
CA ILE A 36 16.70 9.63 5.59
C ILE A 36 16.48 9.62 4.06
N LYS A 37 17.33 8.93 3.31
CA LYS A 37 17.19 8.78 1.84
C LYS A 37 15.86 8.15 1.46
N THR A 38 15.41 7.12 2.20
CA THR A 38 14.10 6.48 1.97
C THR A 38 12.95 7.45 2.20
N ARG A 39 13.00 8.25 3.29
CA ARG A 39 11.98 9.26 3.61
C ARG A 39 11.89 10.33 2.52
N ILE A 40 13.01 10.83 2.02
CA ILE A 40 13.05 11.82 0.94
C ILE A 40 12.41 11.24 -0.34
N ASN A 41 12.81 10.04 -0.72
CA ASN A 41 12.29 9.36 -1.91
C ASN A 41 10.78 9.11 -1.82
N GLN A 42 10.28 8.65 -0.68
CA GLN A 42 8.85 8.47 -0.46
C GLN A 42 8.09 9.79 -0.45
N SER A 43 8.67 10.87 0.10
CA SER A 43 8.06 12.20 0.08
C SER A 43 7.93 12.74 -1.35
N PHE A 44 8.96 12.54 -2.18
CA PHE A 44 8.93 12.91 -3.59
C PHE A 44 7.88 12.11 -4.37
N PHE A 45 7.88 10.78 -4.22
CA PHE A 45 6.88 9.91 -4.85
C PHE A 45 5.47 10.31 -4.43
N ARG A 46 5.25 10.49 -3.12
CA ARG A 46 3.96 10.93 -2.57
C ARG A 46 3.47 12.22 -3.22
N SER A 47 4.31 13.25 -3.23
CA SER A 47 3.95 14.55 -3.78
C SER A 47 3.63 14.46 -5.27
N THR A 48 4.38 13.66 -6.02
CA THR A 48 4.18 13.42 -7.45
C THR A 48 2.82 12.77 -7.71
N ILE A 49 2.50 11.67 -7.01
CA ILE A 49 1.24 10.94 -7.18
C ILE A 49 0.05 11.78 -6.73
N LEU A 50 0.08 12.41 -5.55
CA LEU A 50 -1.06 13.21 -5.10
C LEU A 50 -1.34 14.37 -6.08
N SER A 51 -0.29 15.02 -6.59
CA SER A 51 -0.43 16.09 -7.57
C SER A 51 -0.99 15.63 -8.92
N SER A 52 -0.69 14.41 -9.37
CA SER A 52 -1.18 13.90 -10.66
C SER A 52 -2.67 13.56 -10.62
N TYR A 53 -3.20 13.28 -9.44
CA TYR A 53 -4.62 13.00 -9.20
C TYR A 53 -5.39 14.20 -8.63
N ASN A 54 -4.85 15.42 -8.73
CA ASN A 54 -5.49 16.64 -8.19
C ASN A 54 -5.89 16.51 -6.71
N TRP A 55 -5.05 15.85 -5.92
CA TRP A 55 -5.27 15.58 -4.50
C TRP A 55 -6.60 14.88 -4.23
N LYS A 56 -6.96 13.91 -5.07
CA LYS A 56 -8.18 13.10 -4.93
C LYS A 56 -7.86 11.62 -5.00
N CYS A 57 -8.51 10.83 -4.14
CA CYS A 57 -8.50 9.39 -4.25
C CYS A 57 -9.16 8.99 -5.59
N CYS A 58 -8.48 8.16 -6.39
CA CYS A 58 -8.94 7.75 -7.71
C CYS A 58 -10.17 6.83 -7.70
N ILE A 59 -10.53 6.26 -6.55
CA ILE A 59 -11.74 5.42 -6.39
C ILE A 59 -12.91 6.24 -5.84
N THR A 60 -12.68 7.00 -4.78
CA THR A 60 -13.76 7.63 -3.98
C THR A 60 -13.94 9.12 -4.23
N GLY A 61 -12.95 9.79 -4.83
CA GLY A 61 -12.91 11.25 -4.94
C GLY A 61 -12.61 12.00 -3.64
N LEU A 62 -12.38 11.31 -2.51
CA LEU A 62 -11.98 11.93 -1.25
C LEU A 62 -10.75 12.81 -1.46
N SER A 63 -10.78 14.04 -0.95
CA SER A 63 -9.76 15.07 -1.19
C SER A 63 -9.09 15.63 0.07
N ILE A 64 -9.23 14.94 1.20
CA ILE A 64 -8.59 15.32 2.48
C ILE A 64 -7.14 14.82 2.44
N PRO A 65 -6.12 15.69 2.33
CA PRO A 65 -4.74 15.26 2.06
C PRO A 65 -4.16 14.28 3.09
N ASP A 66 -4.53 14.43 4.37
CA ASP A 66 -4.06 13.57 5.46
C ASP A 66 -4.57 12.12 5.35
N PHE A 67 -5.67 11.91 4.62
CA PHE A 67 -6.22 10.58 4.36
C PHE A 67 -5.78 10.00 3.02
N LEU A 68 -5.03 10.75 2.21
CA LEU A 68 -4.52 10.28 0.93
C LEU A 68 -3.20 9.55 1.11
N VAL A 69 -3.02 8.52 0.30
CA VAL A 69 -1.84 7.67 0.21
C VAL A 69 -1.42 7.56 -1.25
N ALA A 70 -0.12 7.68 -1.49
CA ALA A 70 0.48 7.33 -2.77
C ALA A 70 0.83 5.84 -2.73
N SER A 71 -0.10 5.02 -3.18
CA SER A 71 0.00 3.57 -3.14
C SER A 71 0.84 3.07 -4.32
N HIS A 72 1.75 2.14 -4.06
CA HIS A 72 2.55 1.49 -5.12
C HIS A 72 1.76 0.34 -5.74
N ILE A 73 1.72 0.26 -7.06
CA ILE A 73 1.07 -0.85 -7.77
C ILE A 73 1.91 -2.13 -7.64
N ILE A 74 3.20 -2.04 -7.94
CA ILE A 74 4.20 -3.06 -7.60
C ILE A 74 4.85 -2.65 -6.27
N PRO A 75 4.79 -3.50 -5.22
CA PRO A 75 5.29 -3.15 -3.90
C PRO A 75 6.74 -2.65 -3.91
N TRP A 76 7.02 -1.61 -3.13
CA TRP A 76 8.33 -0.96 -3.02
C TRP A 76 9.52 -1.93 -2.84
N ALA A 77 9.31 -3.01 -2.08
CA ALA A 77 10.34 -4.00 -1.80
C ALA A 77 10.64 -4.94 -2.99
N LYS A 78 9.74 -5.02 -3.98
CA LYS A 78 9.82 -5.96 -5.11
C LYS A 78 10.44 -5.37 -6.37
N ASP A 79 10.41 -4.05 -6.54
CA ASP A 79 10.93 -3.39 -7.73
C ASP A 79 11.69 -2.11 -7.40
N GLU A 80 12.99 -2.26 -7.17
CA GLU A 80 13.88 -1.13 -6.84
C GLU A 80 13.96 -0.09 -7.95
N LYS A 81 13.91 -0.51 -9.22
CA LYS A 81 14.06 0.37 -10.38
C LYS A 81 12.86 1.30 -10.53
N ASN A 82 11.67 0.85 -10.13
CA ASN A 82 10.42 1.61 -10.27
C ASN A 82 9.90 2.23 -8.96
N ARG A 83 10.73 2.31 -7.90
CA ARG A 83 10.35 2.94 -6.61
C ARG A 83 9.89 4.39 -6.74
N LEU A 84 10.51 5.14 -7.65
CA LEU A 84 10.20 6.55 -7.93
C LEU A 84 9.42 6.73 -9.23
N ASN A 85 9.05 5.65 -9.92
CA ASN A 85 8.33 5.73 -11.18
C ASN A 85 6.85 6.09 -10.91
N PRO A 86 6.36 7.26 -11.35
CA PRO A 86 4.99 7.67 -11.07
C PRO A 86 3.93 6.80 -11.80
N HIS A 87 4.30 6.08 -12.86
CA HIS A 87 3.42 5.09 -13.50
C HIS A 87 3.17 3.86 -12.61
N ASN A 88 3.96 3.69 -11.54
CA ASN A 88 3.79 2.67 -10.51
C ASN A 88 2.98 3.16 -9.30
N GLY A 89 2.20 4.24 -9.45
CA GLY A 89 1.47 4.83 -8.35
C GLY A 89 -0.01 5.04 -8.61
N LEU A 90 -0.80 4.93 -7.53
CA LEU A 90 -2.21 5.32 -7.46
C LEU A 90 -2.40 6.26 -6.27
N CYS A 91 -3.23 7.29 -6.43
CA CYS A 91 -3.70 8.09 -5.29
C CYS A 91 -4.93 7.42 -4.67
N LEU A 92 -4.79 6.86 -3.47
CA LEU A 92 -5.88 6.17 -2.76
C LEU A 92 -6.15 6.85 -1.41
N ASN A 93 -7.32 6.62 -0.82
CA ASN A 93 -7.50 6.93 0.60
C ASN A 93 -6.96 5.76 1.45
N SER A 94 -6.68 6.00 2.74
CA SER A 94 -6.05 5.02 3.63
C SER A 94 -6.76 3.66 3.71
N ILE A 95 -8.10 3.63 3.62
CA ILE A 95 -8.86 2.37 3.67
C ILE A 95 -8.69 1.59 2.38
N HIS A 96 -8.77 2.27 1.22
CA HIS A 96 -8.66 1.63 -0.09
C HIS A 96 -7.22 1.23 -0.39
N ASP A 97 -6.25 2.04 0.04
CA ASP A 97 -4.83 1.70 0.01
C ASP A 97 -4.57 0.39 0.76
N LYS A 98 -5.06 0.28 2.00
CA LYS A 98 -4.91 -0.94 2.79
C LYS A 98 -5.57 -2.15 2.12
N ALA A 99 -6.73 -1.96 1.52
CA ALA A 99 -7.44 -3.00 0.79
C ALA A 99 -6.68 -3.43 -0.49
N PHE A 100 -6.09 -2.47 -1.21
CA PHE A 100 -5.31 -2.69 -2.41
C PHE A 100 -4.02 -3.47 -2.08
N ASP A 101 -3.23 -2.98 -1.11
CA ASP A 101 -2.00 -3.63 -0.63
C ASP A 101 -2.20 -5.08 -0.18
N LYS A 102 -3.37 -5.38 0.40
CA LYS A 102 -3.74 -6.72 0.87
C LYS A 102 -4.45 -7.56 -0.19
N GLY A 103 -4.61 -7.04 -1.40
CA GLY A 103 -5.23 -7.73 -2.52
C GLY A 103 -6.75 -7.89 -2.40
N PHE A 104 -7.42 -7.16 -1.51
CA PHE A 104 -8.89 -7.18 -1.41
C PHE A 104 -9.55 -6.37 -2.51
N ILE A 105 -8.84 -5.41 -3.10
CA ILE A 105 -9.23 -4.74 -4.32
C ILE A 105 -8.03 -4.69 -5.28
N THR A 106 -8.28 -4.52 -6.57
CA THR A 106 -7.27 -4.21 -7.58
C THR A 106 -7.85 -3.30 -8.65
N VAL A 107 -7.00 -2.77 -9.52
CA VAL A 107 -7.40 -2.11 -10.75
C VAL A 107 -6.89 -2.97 -11.92
N SER A 108 -7.77 -3.31 -12.86
CA SER A 108 -7.43 -4.07 -14.06
C SER A 108 -6.79 -3.18 -15.13
N ALA A 109 -6.18 -3.78 -16.16
CA ALA A 109 -5.51 -3.05 -17.24
C ALA A 109 -6.44 -2.16 -18.10
N ASP A 110 -7.76 -2.33 -18.00
CA ASP A 110 -8.80 -1.44 -18.55
C ASP A 110 -9.26 -0.36 -17.55
N TYR A 111 -8.49 -0.15 -16.48
CA TYR A 111 -8.71 0.86 -15.42
C TYR A 111 -10.02 0.70 -14.64
N LYS A 112 -10.52 -0.54 -14.54
CA LYS A 112 -11.69 -0.86 -13.71
C LYS A 112 -11.30 -1.44 -12.38
N ILE A 113 -12.09 -1.13 -11.37
CA ILE A 113 -11.92 -1.66 -10.03
C ILE A 113 -12.46 -3.10 -10.01
N LYS A 114 -11.72 -3.99 -9.38
CA LYS A 114 -12.13 -5.36 -9.07
C LYS A 114 -12.04 -5.57 -7.57
N VAL A 115 -13.05 -6.22 -7.02
CA VAL A 115 -13.24 -6.44 -5.60
C VAL A 115 -13.19 -7.95 -5.33
N SER A 116 -12.42 -8.32 -4.32
CA SER A 116 -12.24 -9.71 -3.91
C SER A 116 -13.56 -10.31 -3.43
N LYS A 117 -13.79 -11.58 -3.77
CA LYS A 117 -14.92 -12.36 -3.24
C LYS A 117 -14.88 -12.50 -1.72
N TYR A 118 -13.75 -12.22 -1.07
CA TYR A 118 -13.64 -12.18 0.39
C TYR A 118 -14.71 -11.28 1.03
N PHE A 119 -15.11 -10.18 0.39
CA PHE A 119 -16.15 -9.30 0.92
C PHE A 119 -17.56 -9.89 0.88
N ASN A 120 -17.78 -11.01 0.17
CA ASN A 120 -19.10 -11.66 0.13
C ASN A 120 -19.53 -12.19 1.51
N ASP A 121 -18.57 -12.60 2.33
CA ASP A 121 -18.81 -13.05 3.70
C ASP A 121 -19.31 -11.91 4.60
N PHE A 122 -18.97 -10.66 4.23
CA PHE A 122 -19.32 -9.44 4.95
C PHE A 122 -20.36 -8.59 4.21
N ARG A 123 -21.00 -9.13 3.15
CA ARG A 123 -21.88 -8.36 2.26
C ARG A 123 -23.08 -7.69 2.92
N LYS A 124 -23.49 -8.21 4.09
CA LYS A 124 -24.62 -7.66 4.88
C LYS A 124 -24.21 -6.39 5.63
N GLU A 125 -22.92 -6.14 5.79
CA GLU A 125 -22.42 -4.92 6.42
C GLU A 125 -22.52 -3.76 5.45
N LYS A 126 -23.33 -2.76 5.83
CA LYS A 126 -23.54 -1.55 5.02
C LYS A 126 -22.22 -0.86 4.66
N LEU A 127 -21.26 -0.80 5.59
CA LEU A 127 -19.97 -0.18 5.35
C LEU A 127 -19.15 -0.90 4.27
N VAL A 128 -19.23 -2.24 4.20
CA VAL A 128 -18.54 -3.00 3.15
C VAL A 128 -19.15 -2.70 1.78
N ALA A 129 -20.47 -2.59 1.72
CA ALA A 129 -21.16 -2.19 0.49
C ALA A 129 -20.76 -0.76 0.05
N ASP A 130 -20.77 0.18 1.00
CA ASP A 130 -20.51 1.60 0.77
C ASP A 130 -19.03 1.89 0.45
N LEU A 131 -18.10 1.12 0.98
CA LEU A 131 -16.66 1.32 0.80
C LEU A 131 -16.08 0.49 -0.33
N PHE A 132 -16.63 -0.69 -0.64
CA PHE A 132 -16.00 -1.60 -1.61
C PHE A 132 -16.97 -2.06 -2.71
N LEU A 133 -18.07 -2.74 -2.34
CA LEU A 133 -18.87 -3.47 -3.33
C LEU A 133 -19.50 -2.55 -4.39
N LYS A 134 -19.89 -1.32 -4.03
CA LYS A 134 -20.47 -0.37 -4.99
C LYS A 134 -19.51 0.05 -6.11
N TYR A 135 -18.20 -0.09 -5.90
CA TYR A 135 -17.16 0.29 -6.86
C TYR A 135 -16.78 -0.85 -7.80
N GLU A 136 -17.28 -2.07 -7.59
CA GLU A 136 -17.00 -3.21 -8.47
C GLU A 136 -17.32 -2.88 -9.94
N ASN A 137 -16.35 -3.10 -10.82
CA ASN A 137 -16.38 -2.78 -12.25
C ASN A 137 -16.52 -1.31 -12.63
N GLN A 138 -16.51 -0.38 -11.67
CA GLN A 138 -16.46 1.04 -11.98
C GLN A 138 -15.04 1.44 -12.43
N PRO A 139 -14.92 2.42 -13.36
CA PRO A 139 -13.62 2.95 -13.73
C PRO A 139 -13.03 3.77 -12.56
N ILE A 140 -11.71 3.74 -12.42
CA ILE A 140 -11.04 4.75 -11.59
C ILE A 140 -11.03 6.10 -12.30
N VAL A 141 -10.96 7.18 -11.51
CA VAL A 141 -10.59 8.50 -12.03
C VAL A 141 -9.13 8.45 -12.44
N LEU A 142 -8.85 8.75 -13.71
CA LEU A 142 -7.49 8.77 -14.24
C LEU A 142 -6.76 10.05 -13.81
N PRO A 143 -5.42 9.99 -13.63
CA PRO A 143 -4.64 11.17 -13.34
C PRO A 143 -4.45 12.03 -14.60
N ASP A 144 -4.22 13.32 -14.42
CA ASP A 144 -3.92 14.27 -15.50
C ASP A 144 -2.51 14.03 -16.09
N ARG A 145 -1.64 13.38 -15.32
CA ARG A 145 -0.26 13.03 -15.69
C ARG A 145 0.08 11.63 -15.17
N PHE A 146 1.01 10.95 -15.83
CA PHE A 146 1.53 9.65 -15.39
C PHE A 146 0.44 8.57 -15.24
N LEU A 147 -0.20 8.21 -16.35
CA LEU A 147 -1.18 7.10 -16.37
C LEU A 147 -0.57 5.82 -15.77
N PRO A 148 -1.27 5.10 -14.89
CA PRO A 148 -0.79 3.82 -14.36
C PRO A 148 -0.43 2.85 -15.50
N SER A 149 0.75 2.24 -15.41
CA SER A 149 1.18 1.25 -16.40
C SER A 149 0.26 0.03 -16.36
N LYS A 150 -0.19 -0.40 -17.54
CA LYS A 150 -1.05 -1.58 -17.68
C LYS A 150 -0.33 -2.85 -17.24
N GLU A 151 0.97 -2.93 -17.48
CA GLU A 151 1.83 -4.04 -17.06
C GLU A 151 1.91 -4.13 -15.53
N PHE A 152 2.02 -2.99 -14.84
CA PHE A 152 2.02 -2.96 -13.38
C PHE A 152 0.65 -3.35 -12.80
N LEU A 153 -0.43 -2.82 -13.39
CA LEU A 153 -1.80 -3.19 -13.00
C LEU A 153 -2.05 -4.70 -13.17
N GLU A 154 -1.59 -5.26 -14.29
CA GLU A 154 -1.70 -6.69 -14.57
C GLU A 154 -0.84 -7.52 -13.59
N TYR A 155 0.34 -7.02 -13.21
CA TYR A 155 1.15 -7.64 -12.16
C TYR A 155 0.38 -7.71 -10.84
N HIS A 156 -0.20 -6.60 -10.39
CA HIS A 156 -0.95 -6.56 -9.13
C HIS A 156 -2.16 -7.50 -9.18
N HIS A 157 -2.91 -7.47 -10.28
CA HIS A 157 -4.05 -8.35 -10.50
C HIS A 157 -3.70 -9.85 -10.50
N LYS A 158 -2.51 -10.22 -10.99
CA LYS A 158 -2.06 -11.63 -11.01
C LYS A 158 -1.44 -12.10 -9.70
N ASN A 159 -0.65 -11.25 -9.05
CA ASN A 159 0.25 -11.68 -7.98
C ASN A 159 -0.20 -11.26 -6.57
N ILE A 160 -1.07 -10.26 -6.46
CA ILE A 160 -1.47 -9.66 -5.17
C ILE A 160 -2.97 -9.81 -4.96
N PHE A 161 -3.77 -9.56 -5.99
CA PHE A 161 -5.24 -9.62 -5.89
C PHE A 161 -5.75 -11.01 -5.50
N ARG A 162 -6.62 -11.03 -4.50
CA ARG A 162 -7.29 -12.23 -3.98
C ARG A 162 -8.62 -12.39 -4.71
N LYS A 163 -8.66 -13.29 -5.69
CA LYS A 163 -9.85 -13.54 -6.52
C LYS A 163 -11.04 -14.09 -5.72
#